data_AF-A0A6B2M0D2-F1
#
_entry.id   AF-A0A6B2M0D2-F1
#
_cell.length_a   1.000
_cell.length_b   1.000
_cell.length_c   1.000
_cell.angle_alpha   90.00
_cell.angle_beta   90.00
_cell.angle_gamma   90.00
#
_symmetry.space_group_name_H-M   'P 1'
#
loop_
_entity.id
_entity.type
_entity.pdbx_description
1 polymer ?
#
loop_
_entity_poly.entity_id
_entity_poly.type
_entity_poly.pdbx_seq_one_letter_code
_entity_poly.pdbx_strand_id
1 'polypeptide(L)'
;MRTTLIISSILLSSTHIPVSLSAQTTVYTEPMGGSYVTVAESILGGVFVSCPYIHDNDFVGDVSGVVDGTGSSTVSVGGAPLVSGAFNESLQFPLYYLEITEGGHPFEGYSFDIISNTTDSVIVSAELAADFSLAAGDQIQIRKHMTLDDFFADAESSFAAFFETVKFFNLDGSIDLYTWTGSMWSPDFGTTDSGQRQIYPGEGFLATFSSEITFIVSGKVKTTKTVVPIPASTVYPVFYGSSSPVDETLGSLQLAAGGLNDFFGTVKFISEDGNLTPITLFTDWGGFMTDDFGSTDGSAYPVPALTALQIANGGIETNVVLPAPFTP
;
A
#
# COMPACT_ATOMS: atom_id res chain seq x y z
N MET A 1 31.19 -74.62 -56.55
CA MET A 1 29.93 -74.09 -56.00
C MET A 1 30.26 -72.81 -55.24
N ARG A 2 29.71 -71.69 -55.71
CA ARG A 2 29.94 -70.34 -55.16
C ARG A 2 29.05 -70.11 -53.94
N THR A 3 29.61 -69.57 -52.86
CA THR A 3 28.86 -68.71 -51.93
C THR A 3 29.87 -67.77 -51.27
N THR A 4 29.89 -66.50 -51.72
CA THR A 4 30.64 -65.42 -51.08
C THR A 4 29.61 -64.41 -50.58
N LEU A 5 29.59 -64.25 -49.26
CA LEU A 5 28.74 -63.33 -48.52
C LEU A 5 29.33 -61.91 -48.64
N ILE A 6 28.56 -60.95 -49.16
CA ILE A 6 28.94 -59.53 -49.17
C ILE A 6 27.98 -58.79 -48.23
N ILE A 7 28.56 -58.15 -47.22
CA ILE A 7 27.90 -57.30 -46.23
C ILE A 7 27.67 -55.92 -46.88
N SER A 8 26.41 -55.47 -46.91
CA SER A 8 26.04 -54.10 -47.28
C SER A 8 25.82 -53.26 -46.02
N SER A 9 26.64 -52.22 -45.85
CA SER A 9 26.50 -51.19 -44.83
C SER A 9 25.51 -50.12 -45.33
N ILE A 10 24.45 -49.87 -44.56
CA ILE A 10 23.50 -48.76 -44.78
C ILE A 10 23.96 -47.58 -43.90
N LEU A 11 24.33 -46.47 -44.54
CA LEU A 11 24.62 -45.19 -43.89
C LEU A 11 23.28 -44.45 -43.70
N LEU A 12 22.85 -44.19 -42.46
CA LEU A 12 21.74 -43.28 -42.18
C LEU A 12 22.28 -41.86 -41.93
N SER A 13 21.82 -40.90 -42.73
CA SER A 13 22.02 -39.47 -42.52
C SER A 13 20.98 -38.93 -41.53
N SER A 14 21.41 -38.42 -40.38
CA SER A 14 20.53 -37.69 -39.45
C SER A 14 20.48 -36.21 -39.82
N THR A 15 19.34 -35.73 -40.28
CA THR A 15 19.05 -34.30 -40.42
C THR A 15 18.69 -33.70 -39.06
N HIS A 16 19.50 -32.77 -38.56
CA HIS A 16 19.17 -31.98 -37.37
C HIS A 16 18.13 -30.92 -37.73
N ILE A 17 16.95 -31.00 -37.10
CA ILE A 17 15.96 -29.93 -37.07
C ILE A 17 16.32 -29.01 -35.89
N PRO A 18 16.58 -27.71 -36.09
CA PRO A 18 16.74 -26.79 -34.97
C PRO A 18 15.39 -26.62 -34.28
N VAL A 19 15.27 -27.16 -33.06
CA VAL A 19 14.16 -26.86 -32.15
C VAL A 19 14.42 -25.47 -31.58
N SER A 20 13.70 -24.46 -32.07
CA SER A 20 13.59 -23.19 -31.37
C SER A 20 12.82 -23.41 -30.07
N LEU A 21 13.50 -23.43 -28.93
CA LEU A 21 12.87 -23.21 -27.64
C LEU A 21 12.42 -21.75 -27.59
N SER A 22 11.13 -21.50 -27.78
CA SER A 22 10.51 -20.28 -27.28
C SER A 22 10.51 -20.37 -25.75
N ALA A 23 11.21 -19.46 -25.07
CA ALA A 23 11.07 -19.29 -23.63
C ALA A 23 9.59 -19.08 -23.30
N GLN A 24 9.03 -19.93 -22.45
CA GLN A 24 7.69 -19.76 -21.94
C GLN A 24 7.71 -18.52 -21.06
N THR A 25 7.14 -17.41 -21.53
CA THR A 25 6.81 -16.28 -20.67
C THR A 25 5.66 -16.74 -19.78
N THR A 26 5.94 -17.08 -18.54
CA THR A 26 4.90 -17.29 -17.54
C THR A 26 4.17 -15.98 -17.38
N VAL A 27 2.92 -15.92 -17.87
CA VAL A 27 2.04 -14.77 -17.63
C VAL A 27 1.53 -14.94 -16.21
N TYR A 28 2.12 -14.23 -15.26
CA TYR A 28 1.54 -14.06 -13.93
C TYR A 28 0.45 -13.01 -14.05
N THR A 29 -0.80 -13.40 -13.81
CA THR A 29 -1.85 -12.42 -13.52
C THR A 29 -1.72 -12.04 -12.05
N GLU A 30 -1.51 -10.76 -11.77
CA GLU A 30 -1.47 -10.25 -10.40
C GLU A 30 -2.77 -10.62 -9.66
N PRO A 31 -2.69 -10.97 -8.36
CA PRO A 31 -3.86 -11.39 -7.61
C PRO A 31 -4.84 -10.22 -7.39
N MET A 32 -6.06 -10.39 -7.88
CA MET A 32 -7.22 -9.58 -7.52
C MET A 32 -7.88 -10.16 -6.28
N GLY A 33 -8.38 -9.30 -5.40
CA GLY A 33 -9.12 -9.71 -4.22
C GLY A 33 -10.28 -8.79 -3.90
N GLY A 34 -11.12 -9.27 -2.99
CA GLY A 34 -12.13 -8.46 -2.34
C GLY A 34 -12.40 -9.02 -0.95
N SER A 35 -12.50 -8.14 0.04
CA SER A 35 -12.76 -8.51 1.41
C SER A 35 -13.94 -7.73 1.96
N TYR A 36 -14.73 -8.41 2.81
CA TYR A 36 -15.79 -7.77 3.55
C TYR A 36 -15.21 -7.06 4.76
N VAL A 37 -15.59 -5.80 4.93
CA VAL A 37 -15.35 -5.03 6.15
C VAL A 37 -16.70 -4.81 6.81
N THR A 38 -16.81 -5.15 8.09
CA THR A 38 -17.98 -4.84 8.91
C THR A 38 -17.57 -3.82 9.95
N VAL A 39 -18.22 -2.67 9.94
CA VAL A 39 -18.05 -1.62 10.95
C VAL A 39 -19.26 -1.67 11.87
N ALA A 40 -19.03 -1.99 13.14
CA ALA A 40 -20.07 -2.06 14.15
C ALA A 40 -20.75 -0.70 14.39
N GLU A 41 -22.02 -0.74 14.81
CA GLU A 41 -22.75 0.47 15.24
C GLU A 41 -21.99 1.16 16.38
N SER A 42 -21.71 2.46 16.23
CA SER A 42 -21.19 3.27 17.31
C SER A 42 -21.50 4.74 17.10
N ILE A 43 -22.09 5.38 18.11
CA ILE A 43 -22.33 6.83 18.14
C ILE A 43 -21.24 7.59 18.91
N LEU A 44 -20.39 6.90 19.67
CA LEU A 44 -19.37 7.49 20.54
C LEU A 44 -17.96 6.92 20.36
N GLY A 45 -17.78 5.90 19.52
CA GLY A 45 -16.50 5.30 19.17
C GLY A 45 -16.44 4.96 17.68
N GLY A 46 -15.87 3.81 17.31
CA GLY A 46 -15.76 3.39 15.91
C GLY A 46 -14.87 2.17 15.75
N VAL A 47 -14.49 1.87 14.50
CA VAL A 47 -13.62 0.76 14.13
C VAL A 47 -12.43 1.29 13.34
N PHE A 48 -11.24 0.75 13.62
CA PHE A 48 -10.05 1.04 12.84
C PHE A 48 -9.99 0.14 11.62
N VAL A 49 -9.91 0.75 10.46
CA VAL A 49 -9.98 0.06 9.18
C VAL A 49 -8.70 0.33 8.40
N SER A 50 -8.16 -0.69 7.75
CA SER A 50 -7.08 -0.58 6.77
C SER A 50 -7.54 -0.87 5.35
N CYS A 51 -6.78 -0.37 4.38
CA CYS A 51 -6.93 -0.71 2.97
C CYS A 51 -5.71 -1.49 2.46
N PRO A 52 -5.77 -2.83 2.32
CA PRO A 52 -4.69 -3.62 1.76
C PRO A 52 -4.67 -3.62 0.23
N TYR A 53 -5.70 -3.07 -0.40
CA TYR A 53 -5.88 -3.10 -1.85
C TYR A 53 -5.36 -1.83 -2.52
N ILE A 54 -4.93 -1.98 -3.76
CA ILE A 54 -4.51 -0.90 -4.65
C ILE A 54 -5.26 -0.99 -5.99
N HIS A 55 -5.25 0.10 -6.75
CA HIS A 55 -5.71 0.08 -8.14
C HIS A 55 -4.71 -0.63 -9.06
N ASP A 56 -5.14 -0.84 -10.31
CA ASP A 56 -4.28 -1.31 -11.39
C ASP A 56 -3.12 -0.35 -11.69
N ASN A 57 -2.04 -0.90 -12.26
CA ASN A 57 -0.95 -0.11 -12.81
C ASN A 57 -1.44 0.65 -14.05
N ASP A 58 -1.46 1.98 -13.96
CA ASP A 58 -1.70 2.86 -15.11
C ASP A 58 -0.44 2.98 -15.98
N PHE A 59 0.74 2.81 -15.37
CA PHE A 59 2.02 2.77 -16.06
C PHE A 59 3.02 1.87 -15.32
N VAL A 60 3.86 1.19 -16.10
CA VAL A 60 5.02 0.42 -15.63
C VAL A 60 6.17 0.71 -16.58
N GLY A 61 7.32 1.11 -16.06
CA GLY A 61 8.47 1.41 -16.89
C GLY A 61 9.71 1.81 -16.11
N ASP A 62 10.77 2.13 -16.83
CA ASP A 62 12.05 2.56 -16.27
C ASP A 62 12.15 4.08 -16.26
N VAL A 63 12.89 4.62 -15.30
CA VAL A 63 13.27 6.03 -15.27
C VAL A 63 14.32 6.29 -16.35
N SER A 64 14.14 7.34 -17.16
CA SER A 64 15.12 7.79 -18.16
C SER A 64 15.96 8.99 -17.70
N GLY A 65 15.50 9.70 -16.67
CA GLY A 65 16.23 10.76 -16.00
C GLY A 65 15.41 11.39 -14.87
N VAL A 66 16.09 11.98 -13.90
CA VAL A 66 15.46 12.69 -12.77
C VAL A 66 16.12 14.05 -12.62
N VAL A 67 15.31 15.09 -12.44
CA VAL A 67 15.79 16.44 -12.14
C VAL A 67 15.01 16.97 -10.95
N ASP A 68 15.70 17.19 -9.84
CA ASP A 68 15.12 17.80 -8.65
C ASP A 68 14.93 19.31 -8.88
N GLY A 69 13.76 19.80 -8.47
CA GLY A 69 13.47 21.19 -8.18
C GLY A 69 13.45 21.42 -6.67
N THR A 70 12.86 22.53 -6.21
CA THR A 70 12.67 22.77 -4.78
C THR A 70 11.40 22.05 -4.31
N GLY A 71 11.56 20.99 -3.52
CA GLY A 71 10.46 20.19 -2.97
C GLY A 71 9.67 19.35 -3.99
N SER A 72 10.21 19.18 -5.20
CA SER A 72 9.59 18.40 -6.27
C SER A 72 10.64 17.84 -7.22
N SER A 73 10.29 16.83 -8.00
CA SER A 73 11.16 16.27 -9.03
C SER A 73 10.42 16.08 -10.33
N THR A 74 11.10 16.36 -11.44
CA THR A 74 10.65 15.92 -12.77
C THR A 74 11.33 14.59 -13.08
N VAL A 75 10.53 13.52 -13.14
CA VAL A 75 10.97 12.18 -13.52
C VAL A 75 10.61 11.95 -14.97
N SER A 76 11.62 11.86 -15.83
CA SER A 76 11.47 11.42 -17.21
C SER A 76 11.32 9.91 -17.23
N VAL A 77 10.35 9.40 -17.96
CA VAL A 77 10.05 7.96 -18.03
C VAL A 77 10.40 7.39 -19.40
N GLY A 78 10.89 6.16 -19.42
CA GLY A 78 11.08 5.36 -20.63
C GLY A 78 9.81 4.58 -20.98
N GLY A 79 9.71 4.07 -22.20
CA GLY A 79 8.61 3.21 -22.63
C GLY A 79 7.54 3.91 -23.48
N ALA A 80 6.29 3.49 -23.32
CA ALA A 80 5.18 4.07 -24.08
C ALA A 80 4.92 5.52 -23.63
N PRO A 81 4.67 6.46 -24.56
CA PRO A 81 4.35 7.84 -24.19
C PRO A 81 3.12 7.89 -23.28
N LEU A 82 3.21 8.72 -22.24
CA LEU A 82 2.09 9.02 -21.37
C LEU A 82 1.05 9.88 -22.12
N VAL A 83 -0.20 9.82 -21.68
CA VAL A 83 -1.21 10.81 -22.08
C VAL A 83 -1.01 12.05 -21.22
N SER A 84 -0.69 13.18 -21.84
CA SER A 84 -0.46 14.44 -21.12
C SER A 84 -1.67 14.81 -20.25
N GLY A 85 -1.40 15.11 -18.98
CA GLY A 85 -2.42 15.50 -18.00
C GLY A 85 -3.29 14.37 -17.45
N ALA A 86 -3.04 13.11 -17.83
CA ALA A 86 -3.81 11.96 -17.33
C ALA A 86 -3.60 11.72 -15.81
N PHE A 87 -2.46 12.13 -15.26
CA PHE A 87 -2.06 11.93 -13.88
C PHE A 87 -2.02 13.23 -13.07
N ASN A 88 -2.69 14.28 -13.54
CA ASN A 88 -2.77 15.52 -12.79
C ASN A 88 -3.56 15.33 -11.50
N GLU A 89 -3.10 16.00 -10.44
CA GLU A 89 -3.86 16.10 -9.19
C GLU A 89 -5.20 16.82 -9.38
N SER A 90 -6.11 16.63 -8.42
CA SER A 90 -7.32 17.44 -8.34
C SER A 90 -7.00 18.79 -7.68
N LEU A 91 -8.01 19.65 -7.52
CA LEU A 91 -7.83 20.91 -6.79
C LEU A 91 -7.56 20.72 -5.29
N GLN A 92 -7.82 19.53 -4.74
CA GLN A 92 -7.74 19.26 -3.30
C GLN A 92 -6.77 18.13 -2.95
N PHE A 93 -6.68 17.09 -3.78
CA PHE A 93 -5.96 15.86 -3.43
C PHE A 93 -5.16 15.33 -4.62
N PRO A 94 -3.98 14.72 -4.36
CA PRO A 94 -3.30 13.93 -5.37
C PRO A 94 -4.17 12.73 -5.76
N LEU A 95 -4.24 12.45 -7.05
CA LEU A 95 -5.05 11.35 -7.59
C LEU A 95 -4.23 10.11 -7.94
N TYR A 96 -2.93 10.30 -8.16
CA TYR A 96 -1.99 9.25 -8.55
C TYR A 96 -0.70 9.37 -7.76
N TYR A 97 0.01 8.25 -7.64
CA TYR A 97 1.34 8.19 -7.08
C TYR A 97 2.29 7.40 -7.97
N LEU A 98 3.58 7.74 -7.86
CA LEU A 98 4.70 6.99 -8.40
C LEU A 98 5.27 6.11 -7.28
N GLU A 99 5.48 4.82 -7.54
CA GLU A 99 6.15 3.89 -6.62
C GLU A 99 7.48 3.41 -7.20
N ILE A 100 8.51 3.34 -6.37
CA ILE A 100 9.78 2.66 -6.71
C ILE A 100 9.59 1.16 -6.52
N THR A 101 9.75 0.38 -7.58
CA THR A 101 9.43 -1.06 -7.59
C THR A 101 10.64 -1.95 -7.89
N GLU A 102 11.80 -1.37 -8.14
CA GLU A 102 13.02 -2.12 -8.42
C GLU A 102 13.44 -2.97 -7.19
N GLY A 103 13.41 -4.29 -7.35
CA GLY A 103 13.79 -5.22 -6.29
C GLY A 103 15.25 -5.04 -5.86
N GLY A 104 15.45 -4.79 -4.58
CA GLY A 104 16.79 -4.57 -4.00
C GLY A 104 17.27 -3.11 -4.05
N HIS A 105 16.49 -2.20 -4.63
CA HIS A 105 16.70 -0.78 -4.45
C HIS A 105 16.48 -0.40 -2.96
N PRO A 106 17.32 0.46 -2.34
CA PRO A 106 17.19 0.80 -0.92
C PRO A 106 15.85 1.46 -0.55
N PHE A 107 15.18 2.05 -1.55
CA PHE A 107 13.89 2.72 -1.41
C PHE A 107 12.75 1.98 -2.15
N GLU A 108 12.89 0.68 -2.39
CA GLU A 108 11.80 -0.17 -2.89
C GLU A 108 10.55 -0.04 -2.00
N GLY A 109 9.38 0.24 -2.60
CA GLY A 109 8.10 0.34 -1.92
C GLY A 109 7.71 1.74 -1.43
N TYR A 110 8.57 2.75 -1.62
CA TYR A 110 8.20 4.15 -1.38
C TYR A 110 7.27 4.67 -2.47
N SER A 111 6.26 5.44 -2.07
CA SER A 111 5.30 6.09 -2.96
C SER A 111 5.35 7.61 -2.84
N PHE A 112 5.22 8.31 -3.96
CA PHE A 112 5.28 9.77 -4.06
C PHE A 112 4.12 10.31 -4.86
N ASP A 113 3.45 11.33 -4.34
CA ASP A 113 2.31 11.94 -5.01
C ASP A 113 2.73 12.65 -6.30
N ILE A 114 1.96 12.39 -7.36
CA ILE A 114 2.12 13.04 -8.65
C ILE A 114 1.29 14.33 -8.67
N ILE A 115 1.97 15.42 -8.98
CA ILE A 115 1.36 16.75 -9.16
C ILE A 115 0.81 16.86 -10.60
N SER A 116 1.62 16.49 -11.59
CA SER A 116 1.22 16.56 -13.01
C SER A 116 2.08 15.69 -13.92
N ASN A 117 1.67 15.53 -15.17
CA ASN A 117 2.47 14.84 -16.19
C ASN A 117 2.40 15.45 -17.60
N THR A 118 3.50 15.30 -18.34
CA THR A 118 3.57 15.49 -19.79
C THR A 118 3.47 14.14 -20.50
N THR A 119 3.81 14.09 -21.78
CA THR A 119 3.88 12.84 -22.55
C THR A 119 5.05 11.94 -22.19
N ASP A 120 6.06 12.46 -21.49
CA ASP A 120 7.35 11.81 -21.26
C ASP A 120 7.90 12.02 -19.84
N SER A 121 7.20 12.78 -19.00
CA SER A 121 7.63 13.04 -17.63
C SER A 121 6.45 13.16 -16.67
N VAL A 122 6.73 12.87 -15.40
CA VAL A 122 5.85 13.15 -14.26
C VAL A 122 6.55 14.10 -13.31
N ILE A 123 5.81 15.02 -12.72
CA ILE A 123 6.27 15.89 -11.63
C ILE A 123 5.71 15.33 -10.34
N VAL A 124 6.58 15.02 -9.39
CA VAL A 124 6.23 14.47 -8.07
C VAL A 124 6.59 15.43 -6.93
N SER A 125 5.91 15.31 -5.80
CA SER A 125 6.13 16.15 -4.60
C SER A 125 7.24 15.60 -3.67
N ALA A 126 8.45 15.39 -4.20
CA ALA A 126 9.64 15.01 -3.43
C ALA A 126 10.92 15.30 -4.24
N GLU A 127 12.08 15.38 -3.59
CA GLU A 127 13.41 15.47 -4.23
C GLU A 127 14.00 14.06 -4.40
N LEU A 128 13.67 13.41 -5.51
CA LEU A 128 13.88 11.96 -5.69
C LEU A 128 15.32 11.60 -6.02
N ALA A 129 16.07 12.46 -6.73
CA ALA A 129 17.47 12.15 -7.02
C ALA A 129 18.34 12.34 -5.77
N ALA A 130 18.12 13.41 -4.99
CA ALA A 130 18.89 13.70 -3.79
C ALA A 130 18.54 12.79 -2.60
N ASP A 131 17.26 12.66 -2.28
CA ASP A 131 16.83 12.01 -1.03
C ASP A 131 16.57 10.51 -1.20
N PHE A 132 16.17 10.09 -2.39
CA PHE A 132 15.76 8.72 -2.70
C PHE A 132 16.68 8.03 -3.72
N SER A 133 17.76 8.70 -4.14
CA SER A 133 18.75 8.17 -5.07
C SER A 133 18.17 7.64 -6.40
N LEU A 134 16.98 8.11 -6.79
CA LEU A 134 16.33 7.65 -8.02
C LEU A 134 17.12 8.14 -9.24
N ALA A 135 17.44 7.22 -10.13
CA ALA A 135 18.30 7.44 -11.27
C ALA A 135 17.78 6.74 -12.55
N ALA A 136 18.43 7.03 -13.68
CA ALA A 136 18.08 6.40 -14.94
C ALA A 136 18.36 4.89 -14.92
N GLY A 137 17.36 4.08 -15.29
CA GLY A 137 17.39 2.63 -15.25
C GLY A 137 16.53 2.02 -14.12
N ASP A 138 16.19 2.80 -13.10
CA ASP A 138 15.40 2.31 -11.97
C ASP A 138 13.95 2.05 -12.39
N GLN A 139 13.33 1.02 -11.80
CA GLN A 139 11.99 0.57 -12.15
C GLN A 139 10.92 1.24 -11.29
N ILE A 140 9.91 1.80 -11.94
CA ILE A 140 8.79 2.48 -11.30
C ILE A 140 7.44 1.99 -11.81
N GLN A 141 6.41 2.28 -11.03
CA GLN A 141 5.01 2.13 -11.44
C GLN A 141 4.21 3.37 -11.07
N ILE A 142 3.17 3.69 -11.84
CA ILE A 142 2.19 4.73 -11.51
C ILE A 142 0.84 4.08 -11.32
N ARG A 143 0.15 4.48 -10.25
CA ARG A 143 -1.19 4.00 -9.92
C ARG A 143 -2.07 5.14 -9.43
N LYS A 144 -3.36 5.03 -9.69
CA LYS A 144 -4.37 5.81 -8.98
C LYS A 144 -4.35 5.47 -7.49
N HIS A 145 -4.55 6.48 -6.64
CA HIS A 145 -4.83 6.28 -5.22
C HIS A 145 -6.19 5.62 -5.01
N MET A 146 -6.29 4.76 -3.99
CA MET A 146 -7.60 4.42 -3.42
C MET A 146 -8.18 5.67 -2.76
N THR A 147 -9.49 5.89 -2.85
CA THR A 147 -10.14 7.06 -2.22
C THR A 147 -11.26 6.64 -1.28
N LEU A 148 -11.82 7.58 -0.51
CA LEU A 148 -13.02 7.34 0.29
C LEU A 148 -14.20 6.84 -0.57
N ASP A 149 -14.42 7.46 -1.73
CA ASP A 149 -15.46 7.01 -2.68
C ASP A 149 -15.19 5.57 -3.16
N ASP A 150 -13.95 5.25 -3.53
CA ASP A 150 -13.59 3.90 -3.97
C ASP A 150 -13.81 2.88 -2.84
N PHE A 151 -13.52 3.26 -1.59
CA PHE A 151 -13.58 2.38 -0.43
C PHE A 151 -15.02 2.06 0.01
N PHE A 152 -15.92 3.03 -0.11
CA PHE A 152 -17.32 2.92 0.34
C PHE A 152 -18.34 2.83 -0.78
N ALA A 153 -17.92 2.76 -2.05
CA ALA A 153 -18.79 2.77 -3.24
C ALA A 153 -20.04 1.89 -3.14
N ASP A 154 -19.92 0.69 -2.57
CA ASP A 154 -21.04 -0.27 -2.45
C ASP A 154 -21.88 -0.10 -1.17
N ALA A 155 -21.48 0.79 -0.28
CA ALA A 155 -22.05 0.98 1.06
C ALA A 155 -22.90 2.26 1.18
N GLU A 156 -22.66 3.26 0.33
CA GLU A 156 -23.17 4.63 0.49
C GLU A 156 -24.68 4.72 0.62
N SER A 157 -25.42 3.85 -0.08
CA SER A 157 -26.89 3.81 0.01
C SER A 157 -27.42 3.41 1.40
N SER A 158 -26.57 2.83 2.24
CA SER A 158 -26.88 2.38 3.59
C SER A 158 -26.51 3.41 4.66
N PHE A 159 -25.80 4.49 4.30
CA PHE A 159 -25.39 5.54 5.22
C PHE A 159 -26.52 6.52 5.52
N ALA A 160 -26.61 6.96 6.78
CA ALA A 160 -27.55 7.95 7.26
C ALA A 160 -26.89 9.35 7.32
N ALA A 161 -27.20 10.19 6.35
CA ALA A 161 -26.71 11.57 6.25
C ALA A 161 -26.42 12.26 7.60
N PHE A 162 -25.19 12.76 7.73
CA PHE A 162 -24.63 13.49 8.86
C PHE A 162 -24.30 12.67 10.12
N PHE A 163 -24.39 11.35 10.06
CA PHE A 163 -23.98 10.48 11.18
C PHE A 163 -22.70 9.71 10.91
N GLU A 164 -22.42 9.35 9.67
CA GLU A 164 -21.24 8.58 9.31
C GLU A 164 -20.04 9.50 9.21
N THR A 165 -18.97 9.10 9.88
CA THR A 165 -17.72 9.85 9.84
C THR A 165 -16.53 8.96 9.61
N VAL A 166 -15.54 9.52 8.91
CA VAL A 166 -14.22 8.93 8.73
C VAL A 166 -13.18 9.92 9.21
N LYS A 167 -12.24 9.46 10.02
CA LYS A 167 -11.15 10.26 10.58
C LYS A 167 -9.79 9.73 10.16
N PHE A 168 -8.97 10.62 9.62
CA PHE A 168 -7.57 10.38 9.31
C PHE A 168 -6.68 11.09 10.32
N PHE A 169 -5.60 10.44 10.70
CA PHE A 169 -4.58 10.98 11.59
C PHE A 169 -3.33 11.19 10.75
N ASN A 170 -3.11 12.44 10.36
CA ASN A 170 -2.05 12.79 9.42
C ASN A 170 -0.68 12.79 10.10
N LEU A 171 0.38 12.66 9.29
CA LEU A 171 1.76 12.59 9.77
C LEU A 171 2.20 13.85 10.53
N ASP A 172 1.61 15.00 10.23
CA ASP A 172 1.86 16.27 10.92
C ASP A 172 1.10 16.40 12.26
N GLY A 173 0.35 15.36 12.66
CA GLY A 173 -0.47 15.32 13.86
C GLY A 173 -1.82 16.02 13.72
N SER A 174 -2.14 16.58 12.54
CA SER A 174 -3.49 17.06 12.24
C SER A 174 -4.47 15.90 12.08
N ILE A 175 -5.75 16.21 12.23
CA ILE A 175 -6.84 15.24 12.07
C ILE A 175 -7.78 15.77 11.01
N ASP A 176 -7.98 14.99 9.95
CA ASP A 176 -9.05 15.24 9.00
C ASP A 176 -10.29 14.46 9.42
N LEU A 177 -11.44 15.12 9.38
CA LEU A 177 -12.74 14.53 9.67
C LEU A 177 -13.65 14.77 8.48
N TYR A 178 -14.13 13.68 7.89
CA TYR A 178 -15.11 13.72 6.81
C TYR A 178 -16.43 13.15 7.31
N THR A 179 -17.51 13.85 7.01
CA THR A 179 -18.87 13.44 7.34
C THR A 179 -19.61 13.13 6.05
N TRP A 180 -20.31 12.00 6.01
CA TRP A 180 -21.20 11.68 4.89
C TRP A 180 -22.42 12.60 4.93
N THR A 181 -22.72 13.31 3.85
CA THR A 181 -23.84 14.27 3.82
C THR A 181 -25.13 13.69 3.25
N GLY A 182 -25.11 12.40 2.87
CA GLY A 182 -26.18 11.74 2.11
C GLY A 182 -25.88 11.59 0.62
N SER A 183 -24.85 12.27 0.11
CA SER A 183 -24.44 12.15 -1.30
C SER A 183 -22.95 12.36 -1.57
N MET A 184 -22.17 12.74 -0.56
CA MET A 184 -20.74 13.06 -0.68
C MET A 184 -20.08 13.04 0.69
N TRP A 185 -18.77 12.78 0.71
CA TRP A 185 -17.92 12.98 1.88
C TRP A 185 -17.51 14.44 1.98
N SER A 186 -17.69 15.04 3.16
CA SER A 186 -17.46 16.48 3.31
C SER A 186 -16.82 16.84 4.65
N PRO A 187 -15.80 17.72 4.67
CA PRO A 187 -15.22 18.23 5.90
C PRO A 187 -16.02 19.39 6.51
N ASP A 188 -16.95 19.97 5.74
CA ASP A 188 -17.67 21.21 6.08
C ASP A 188 -19.19 21.06 6.00
N PHE A 189 -19.69 19.82 6.05
CA PHE A 189 -21.11 19.47 6.02
C PHE A 189 -21.85 19.86 4.72
N GLY A 190 -21.15 19.83 3.57
CA GLY A 190 -21.78 19.72 2.26
C GLY A 190 -21.47 20.84 1.26
N THR A 191 -20.45 21.67 1.51
CA THR A 191 -19.99 22.62 0.50
C THR A 191 -18.77 22.13 -0.28
N THR A 192 -17.95 21.30 0.35
CA THR A 192 -16.75 20.73 -0.26
C THR A 192 -16.89 19.22 -0.37
N ASP A 193 -16.74 18.69 -1.58
CA ASP A 193 -16.64 17.25 -1.84
C ASP A 193 -15.20 16.81 -1.70
N SER A 194 -14.99 15.88 -0.79
CA SER A 194 -13.72 15.28 -0.43
C SER A 194 -13.77 13.75 -0.51
N GLY A 195 -14.69 13.19 -1.29
CA GLY A 195 -14.71 11.76 -1.63
C GLY A 195 -13.42 11.27 -2.31
N GLN A 196 -12.68 12.20 -2.92
CA GLN A 196 -11.36 11.98 -3.50
C GLN A 196 -10.20 12.00 -2.49
N ARG A 197 -10.45 12.11 -1.17
CA ARG A 197 -9.38 11.95 -0.17
C ARG A 197 -8.75 10.58 -0.38
N GLN A 198 -7.46 10.58 -0.70
CA GLN A 198 -6.67 9.39 -0.96
C GLN A 198 -6.57 8.52 0.30
N ILE A 199 -6.21 7.25 0.14
CA ILE A 199 -5.86 6.33 1.22
C ILE A 199 -4.56 5.66 0.78
N TYR A 200 -3.46 5.98 1.44
CA TYR A 200 -2.17 5.43 1.05
C TYR A 200 -2.09 3.94 1.38
N PRO A 201 -1.34 3.14 0.60
CA PRO A 201 -1.10 1.74 0.95
C PRO A 201 -0.50 1.62 2.36
N GLY A 202 -1.14 0.82 3.22
CA GLY A 202 -0.72 0.66 4.63
C GLY A 202 -1.19 1.78 5.58
N GLU A 203 -1.89 2.80 5.09
CA GLU A 203 -2.62 3.76 5.93
C GLU A 203 -3.89 3.12 6.50
N GLY A 204 -4.27 3.53 7.70
CA GLY A 204 -5.56 3.23 8.29
C GLY A 204 -6.34 4.48 8.68
N PHE A 205 -7.62 4.30 8.97
CA PHE A 205 -8.50 5.38 9.43
C PHE A 205 -9.50 4.85 10.46
N LEU A 206 -10.18 5.77 11.16
CA LEU A 206 -11.26 5.45 12.08
C LEU A 206 -12.61 5.72 11.40
N ALA A 207 -13.43 4.69 11.26
CA ALA A 207 -14.80 4.79 10.77
C ALA A 207 -15.81 4.71 11.92
N THR A 208 -16.81 5.58 11.89
CA THR A 208 -17.90 5.62 12.88
C THR A 208 -19.23 5.68 12.16
N PHE A 209 -20.10 4.69 12.39
CA PHE A 209 -21.41 4.60 11.74
C PHE A 209 -22.56 4.47 12.74
N SER A 210 -23.70 5.06 12.38
CA SER A 210 -24.93 5.07 13.17
C SER A 210 -25.64 3.72 13.26
N SER A 211 -25.22 2.76 12.44
CA SER A 211 -25.68 1.37 12.45
C SER A 211 -24.54 0.48 11.95
N GLU A 212 -24.67 -0.84 12.14
CA GLU A 212 -23.70 -1.77 11.57
C GLU A 212 -23.77 -1.71 10.03
N ILE A 213 -22.63 -1.43 9.39
CA ILE A 213 -22.49 -1.44 7.94
C ILE A 213 -21.48 -2.51 7.56
N THR A 214 -21.84 -3.37 6.60
CA THR A 214 -20.91 -4.27 5.94
C THR A 214 -20.77 -3.88 4.48
N PHE A 215 -19.55 -3.78 3.99
CA PHE A 215 -19.24 -3.43 2.61
C PHE A 215 -18.05 -4.21 2.09
N ILE A 216 -17.81 -4.14 0.78
CA ILE A 216 -16.72 -4.84 0.11
C ILE A 216 -15.69 -3.81 -0.32
N VAL A 217 -14.44 -4.05 0.06
CA VAL A 217 -13.29 -3.36 -0.53
C VAL A 217 -12.63 -4.33 -1.49
N SER A 218 -12.39 -3.89 -2.72
CA SER A 218 -11.78 -4.73 -3.75
C SER A 218 -10.69 -4.00 -4.52
N GLY A 219 -9.78 -4.76 -5.09
CA GLY A 219 -8.68 -4.24 -5.89
C GLY A 219 -7.58 -5.27 -6.07
N LYS A 220 -6.41 -4.79 -6.48
CA LYS A 220 -5.20 -5.59 -6.56
C LYS A 220 -4.52 -5.71 -5.22
N VAL A 221 -3.88 -6.86 -5.02
CA VAL A 221 -2.98 -7.11 -3.89
C VAL A 221 -1.56 -6.83 -4.35
N LYS A 222 -0.82 -6.01 -3.58
CA LYS A 222 0.55 -5.65 -3.93
C LYS A 222 1.46 -6.88 -3.97
N THR A 223 2.40 -6.84 -4.91
CA THR A 223 3.50 -7.81 -5.06
C THR A 223 4.86 -7.22 -4.67
N THR A 224 4.88 -5.92 -4.35
CA THR A 224 6.02 -5.16 -3.87
C THR A 224 5.85 -4.81 -2.39
N LYS A 225 6.96 -4.47 -1.74
CA LYS A 225 6.95 -3.91 -0.38
C LYS A 225 6.16 -2.60 -0.33
N THR A 226 5.76 -2.20 0.86
CA THR A 226 5.19 -0.87 1.10
C THR A 226 5.96 -0.22 2.22
N VAL A 227 6.42 1.01 1.99
CA VAL A 227 7.05 1.79 3.06
C VAL A 227 6.07 2.82 3.58
N VAL A 228 5.89 2.85 4.90
CA VAL A 228 4.99 3.78 5.57
C VAL A 228 5.78 4.61 6.58
N PRO A 229 5.73 5.96 6.47
CA PRO A 229 6.35 6.84 7.45
C PRO A 229 5.54 6.82 8.76
N ILE A 230 6.25 6.70 9.88
CA ILE A 230 5.69 6.77 11.23
C ILE A 230 6.30 7.99 11.93
N PRO A 231 5.51 9.05 12.20
CA PRO A 231 6.02 10.31 12.71
C PRO A 231 6.56 10.17 14.13
N ALA A 232 7.51 11.04 14.47
CA ALA A 232 8.00 11.22 15.84
C ALA A 232 6.90 11.79 16.74
N SER A 233 6.11 10.94 17.39
CA SER A 233 5.05 11.39 18.28
C SER A 233 4.80 10.44 19.46
N THR A 234 4.65 11.05 20.63
CA THR A 234 4.08 10.42 21.84
C THR A 234 2.64 10.87 22.11
N VAL A 235 2.13 11.83 21.33
CA VAL A 235 0.87 12.54 21.61
C VAL A 235 -0.23 12.12 20.65
N TYR A 236 0.11 11.97 19.37
CA TYR A 236 -0.82 11.64 18.30
C TYR A 236 -0.44 10.28 17.72
N PRO A 237 -1.30 9.26 17.82
CA PRO A 237 -1.06 8.02 17.13
C PRO A 237 -1.32 8.17 15.63
N VAL A 238 -0.64 7.35 14.83
CA VAL A 238 -1.03 7.08 13.45
C VAL A 238 -1.76 5.75 13.38
N PHE A 239 -2.67 5.63 12.42
CA PHE A 239 -3.33 4.37 12.13
C PHE A 239 -2.66 3.70 10.95
N TYR A 240 -2.30 2.44 11.18
CA TYR A 240 -1.44 1.70 10.28
C TYR A 240 -2.05 0.34 9.99
N GLY A 241 -2.28 0.07 8.72
CA GLY A 241 -2.86 -1.16 8.24
C GLY A 241 -1.84 -2.19 7.82
N SER A 242 -2.18 -3.47 7.95
CA SER A 242 -1.56 -4.50 7.11
C SER A 242 -1.84 -4.17 5.64
N SER A 243 -0.84 -4.32 4.77
CA SER A 243 -1.01 -4.32 3.31
C SER A 243 -1.59 -5.65 2.80
N SER A 244 -1.77 -6.63 3.69
CA SER A 244 -2.23 -7.98 3.37
C SER A 244 -3.75 -8.12 3.56
N PRO A 245 -4.46 -8.76 2.61
CA PRO A 245 -5.89 -9.05 2.75
C PRO A 245 -6.17 -10.28 3.62
N VAL A 246 -5.15 -10.87 4.24
CA VAL A 246 -5.25 -12.03 5.14
C VAL A 246 -4.64 -11.71 6.50
N ASP A 247 -4.97 -12.51 7.51
CA ASP A 247 -4.41 -12.36 8.84
C ASP A 247 -2.88 -12.48 8.82
N GLU A 248 -2.23 -11.58 9.54
CA GLU A 248 -0.79 -11.50 9.70
C GLU A 248 -0.40 -11.73 11.17
N THR A 249 0.89 -11.64 11.48
CA THR A 249 1.35 -11.55 12.87
C THR A 249 2.08 -10.25 13.11
N LEU A 250 2.15 -9.83 14.37
CA LEU A 250 2.84 -8.60 14.72
C LEU A 250 4.32 -8.58 14.26
N GLY A 251 4.97 -9.75 14.28
CA GLY A 251 6.33 -9.93 13.76
C GLY A 251 6.45 -9.84 12.24
N SER A 252 5.43 -10.26 11.47
CA SER A 252 5.49 -10.18 10.00
C SER A 252 5.40 -8.73 9.49
N LEU A 253 4.81 -7.82 10.30
CA LEU A 253 4.73 -6.39 9.99
C LEU A 253 6.04 -5.62 10.15
N GLN A 254 7.11 -6.27 10.63
CA GLN A 254 8.46 -5.68 10.80
C GLN A 254 8.48 -4.39 11.63
N LEU A 255 7.64 -4.33 12.66
CA LEU A 255 7.54 -3.15 13.54
C LEU A 255 8.64 -3.08 14.60
N ALA A 256 9.32 -4.19 14.89
CA ALA A 256 10.47 -4.22 15.79
C ALA A 256 11.80 -4.09 15.01
N ALA A 257 12.92 -4.14 15.73
CA ALA A 257 14.28 -4.19 15.14
C ALA A 257 14.59 -2.97 14.24
N GLY A 258 14.21 -1.78 14.70
CA GLY A 258 14.41 -0.52 13.98
C GLY A 258 13.23 -0.09 13.10
N GLY A 259 12.15 -0.89 13.03
CA GLY A 259 10.87 -0.44 12.46
C GLY A 259 10.24 0.69 13.27
N LEU A 260 10.27 0.58 14.60
CA LEU A 260 9.88 1.62 15.55
C LEU A 260 11.07 2.01 16.43
N ASN A 261 10.87 3.06 17.23
CA ASN A 261 11.86 3.56 18.18
C ASN A 261 11.95 2.62 19.39
N ASP A 262 13.07 1.93 19.56
CA ASP A 262 13.31 1.01 20.66
C ASP A 262 12.84 1.57 22.01
N PHE A 263 12.09 0.76 22.76
CA PHE A 263 11.54 1.05 24.10
C PHE A 263 10.45 2.13 24.16
N PHE A 264 10.17 2.84 23.07
CA PHE A 264 9.16 3.90 23.00
C PHE A 264 8.06 3.65 21.96
N GLY A 265 8.41 2.91 20.91
CA GLY A 265 7.51 2.45 19.87
C GLY A 265 6.45 1.55 20.46
N THR A 266 5.18 1.86 20.26
CA THR A 266 4.08 1.06 20.76
C THR A 266 3.06 0.78 19.68
N VAL A 267 2.46 -0.40 19.78
CA VAL A 267 1.35 -0.87 18.96
C VAL A 267 0.22 -1.24 19.88
N LYS A 268 -0.92 -0.56 19.75
CA LYS A 268 -2.11 -0.81 20.55
C LYS A 268 -3.18 -1.47 19.69
N PHE A 269 -3.68 -2.60 20.19
CA PHE A 269 -4.87 -3.26 19.66
C PHE A 269 -6.09 -2.75 20.40
N ILE A 270 -7.12 -2.41 19.64
CA ILE A 270 -8.36 -1.82 20.15
C ILE A 270 -9.53 -2.69 19.70
N SER A 271 -10.58 -2.75 20.52
CA SER A 271 -11.80 -3.48 20.22
C SER A 271 -12.51 -2.93 18.99
N GLU A 272 -12.99 -3.85 18.14
CA GLU A 272 -13.78 -3.55 16.94
C GLU A 272 -15.28 -3.54 17.21
N ASP A 273 -15.68 -3.61 18.49
CA ASP A 273 -17.07 -3.57 18.95
C ASP A 273 -17.65 -2.15 18.98
N GLY A 274 -16.95 -1.18 18.39
CA GLY A 274 -17.35 0.23 18.36
C GLY A 274 -17.03 1.01 19.65
N ASN A 275 -16.53 0.37 20.72
CA ASN A 275 -16.27 1.04 22.01
C ASN A 275 -14.84 1.57 22.15
N LEU A 276 -13.95 1.27 21.20
CA LEU A 276 -12.55 1.66 21.21
C LEU A 276 -11.80 1.27 22.51
N THR A 277 -12.14 0.11 23.08
CA THR A 277 -11.52 -0.38 24.32
C THR A 277 -10.15 -0.99 24.00
N PRO A 278 -9.05 -0.58 24.67
CA PRO A 278 -7.75 -1.22 24.48
C PRO A 278 -7.82 -2.70 24.87
N ILE A 279 -7.40 -3.58 23.96
CA ILE A 279 -7.28 -5.03 24.20
C ILE A 279 -5.90 -5.34 24.76
N THR A 280 -4.86 -4.97 24.02
CA THR A 280 -3.47 -5.17 24.41
C THR A 280 -2.58 -4.07 23.83
N LEU A 281 -1.41 -3.88 24.46
CA LEU A 281 -0.40 -2.92 24.08
C LEU A 281 0.94 -3.64 24.01
N PHE A 282 1.58 -3.58 22.85
CA PHE A 282 2.95 -4.03 22.67
C PHE A 282 3.89 -2.83 22.57
N THR A 283 5.11 -3.00 23.08
CA THR A 283 6.22 -2.04 22.97
C THR A 283 7.36 -2.70 22.21
N ASP A 284 8.05 -1.96 21.36
CA ASP A 284 9.29 -2.42 20.73
C ASP A 284 10.40 -2.55 21.78
N TRP A 285 11.06 -3.71 21.82
CA TRP A 285 12.16 -4.00 22.73
C TRP A 285 13.51 -4.17 22.00
N GLY A 286 13.66 -3.55 20.82
CA GLY A 286 14.89 -3.49 20.02
C GLY A 286 15.13 -4.70 19.11
N GLY A 287 14.17 -5.62 19.04
CA GLY A 287 14.30 -6.85 18.24
C GLY A 287 13.02 -7.67 18.16
N PHE A 288 12.10 -7.45 19.10
CA PHE A 288 10.78 -8.04 19.12
C PHE A 288 9.80 -7.10 19.82
N MET A 289 8.50 -7.35 19.64
CA MET A 289 7.44 -6.62 20.31
C MET A 289 7.04 -7.34 21.60
N THR A 290 6.82 -6.61 22.69
CA THR A 290 6.52 -7.19 24.02
C THR A 290 5.40 -6.47 24.75
N ASP A 291 4.54 -7.20 25.45
CA ASP A 291 3.45 -6.67 26.28
C ASP A 291 3.79 -6.67 27.79
N ASP A 292 4.95 -7.22 28.17
CA ASP A 292 5.39 -7.37 29.56
C ASP A 292 6.68 -6.59 29.87
N PHE A 293 7.12 -5.73 28.96
CA PHE A 293 8.36 -4.96 29.04
C PHE A 293 9.64 -5.83 29.13
N GLY A 294 9.70 -6.90 28.32
CA GLY A 294 10.96 -7.45 27.84
C GLY A 294 11.25 -8.92 28.14
N SER A 295 10.28 -9.70 28.62
CA SER A 295 10.45 -11.14 28.83
C SER A 295 9.71 -12.01 27.83
N THR A 296 8.61 -11.53 27.26
CA THR A 296 7.79 -12.31 26.33
C THR A 296 7.81 -11.71 24.93
N ASP A 297 8.12 -12.55 23.95
CA ASP A 297 8.04 -12.21 22.54
C ASP A 297 6.60 -12.33 22.02
N GLY A 298 6.01 -11.17 21.72
CA GLY A 298 4.67 -11.00 21.16
C GLY A 298 4.60 -11.08 19.64
N SER A 299 5.68 -11.40 18.93
CA SER A 299 5.73 -11.40 17.46
C SER A 299 4.74 -12.38 16.81
N ALA A 300 4.28 -13.39 17.55
CA ALA A 300 3.26 -14.34 17.09
C ALA A 300 1.82 -13.86 17.35
N TYR A 301 1.63 -12.69 17.95
CA TYR A 301 0.29 -12.16 18.19
C TYR A 301 -0.43 -11.91 16.85
N PRO A 302 -1.65 -12.41 16.66
CA PRO A 302 -2.36 -12.29 15.39
C PRO A 302 -2.78 -10.85 15.14
N VAL A 303 -2.62 -10.41 13.90
CA VAL A 303 -3.14 -9.15 13.38
C VAL A 303 -4.22 -9.52 12.36
N PRO A 304 -5.51 -9.35 12.68
CA PRO A 304 -6.58 -9.66 11.74
C PRO A 304 -6.46 -8.84 10.44
N ALA A 305 -6.88 -9.44 9.33
CA ALA A 305 -6.98 -8.74 8.05
C ALA A 305 -7.86 -7.49 8.17
N LEU A 306 -7.53 -6.44 7.41
CA LEU A 306 -8.31 -5.19 7.31
C LEU A 306 -8.40 -4.35 8.60
N THR A 307 -7.76 -4.79 9.68
CA THR A 307 -7.68 -4.03 10.92
C THR A 307 -6.47 -3.09 10.87
N ALA A 308 -6.72 -1.81 11.13
CA ALA A 308 -5.64 -0.86 11.39
C ALA A 308 -5.20 -0.89 12.87
N LEU A 309 -3.90 -0.74 13.07
CA LEU A 309 -3.21 -0.69 14.35
C LEU A 309 -3.00 0.76 14.76
N GLN A 310 -3.17 1.05 16.05
CA GLN A 310 -2.78 2.34 16.60
C GLN A 310 -1.29 2.32 16.96
N ILE A 311 -0.47 3.11 16.28
CA ILE A 311 0.99 3.17 16.48
C ILE A 311 1.40 4.53 17.06
N ALA A 312 2.33 4.52 18.02
CA ALA A 312 3.03 5.72 18.50
C ALA A 312 4.53 5.43 18.60
N ASN A 313 5.39 6.39 18.26
CA ASN A 313 6.80 6.11 17.93
C ASN A 313 7.83 6.93 18.73
N GLY A 314 7.43 7.46 19.89
CA GLY A 314 8.36 8.20 20.72
C GLY A 314 8.81 9.51 20.07
N GLY A 315 10.12 9.78 20.13
CA GLY A 315 10.71 11.04 19.66
C GLY A 315 11.48 10.97 18.33
N ILE A 316 11.36 9.88 17.57
CA ILE A 316 12.09 9.67 16.31
C ILE A 316 11.09 9.27 15.24
N GLU A 317 11.24 9.83 14.05
CA GLU A 317 10.48 9.42 12.86
C GLU A 317 11.17 8.20 12.25
N THR A 318 10.39 7.19 11.90
CA THR A 318 10.90 5.97 11.27
C THR A 318 10.08 5.65 10.03
N ASN A 319 10.63 4.80 9.16
CA ASN A 319 9.94 4.24 8.02
C ASN A 319 9.79 2.74 8.24
N VAL A 320 8.56 2.27 8.36
CA VAL A 320 8.28 0.84 8.48
C VAL A 320 8.16 0.25 7.09
N VAL A 321 8.85 -0.86 6.85
CA VAL A 321 8.80 -1.60 5.59
C VAL A 321 7.89 -2.81 5.75
N LEU A 322 6.68 -2.71 5.21
CA LEU A 322 5.79 -3.86 5.09
C LEU A 322 6.31 -4.82 4.02
N PRO A 323 6.32 -6.13 4.30
CA PRO A 323 6.59 -7.11 3.28
C PRO A 323 5.54 -7.05 2.16
N ALA A 324 5.91 -7.55 0.98
CA ALA A 324 4.94 -7.77 -0.08
C ALA A 324 3.87 -8.77 0.39
N PRO A 325 2.58 -8.41 0.35
CA PRO A 325 1.48 -9.31 0.74
C PRO A 325 1.43 -10.61 -0.05
N PHE A 326 1.89 -10.56 -1.30
CA PHE A 326 1.92 -11.70 -2.20
C PHE A 326 3.27 -11.81 -2.89
N THR A 327 3.91 -12.98 -2.77
CA THR A 327 5.10 -13.34 -3.55
C THR A 327 4.72 -14.47 -4.51
N PRO A 328 4.73 -14.25 -5.83
CA PRO A 328 4.37 -15.26 -6.83
C PRO A 328 5.32 -16.46 -6.90
#